data_AF-A0A532D0I9-F1
#
_entry.id   AF-A0A532D0I9-F1
#
_cell.length_a   1.000
_cell.length_b   1.000
_cell.length_c   1.000
_cell.angle_alpha   90.00
_cell.angle_beta   90.00
_cell.angle_gamma   90.00
#
_symmetry.space_group_name_H-M   'P 1'
#
loop_
_entity.id
_entity.type
_entity.pdbx_description
1 polymer ?
#
loop_
_entity_poly.entity_id
_entity_poly.type
_entity_poly.pdbx_seq_one_letter_code
_entity_poly.pdbx_strand_id
1 'polypeptide(L)'
;MMSHTRRACFSLFLLIVASPGLLFAAEKSSAAILVRDALTAPGQPATVEAKLISKRLMLIAALGGEPLELVVDGKVVATALTGGDGRAFFTYTPKAQGLAPVHVRIGNSPRVDQAEGQANLAVWEKRQAILVVELSSLIEDPLPSRVPPIGIGFESERKPIAEAVYELGKLTQFYYKVVYVMHVPVGIDGFQRSAEVRDWLKRHKFPPGYVLVLPADTNALGAKIDEFHAAGWRTVKVGVGRSKAFVESFVQRRLDVIMVPEPSKGEVPRKAKVAKDWKDVRKKL
;
A
#
# COMPACT_ATOMS: atom_id res chain seq x y z
N MET A 1 65.84 40.53 -45.15
CA MET A 1 64.69 39.66 -45.48
C MET A 1 64.98 38.28 -44.92
N MET A 2 64.00 37.63 -44.27
CA MET A 2 64.05 36.30 -43.61
C MET A 2 64.44 36.26 -42.12
N SER A 3 63.50 36.54 -41.19
CA SER A 3 63.56 36.01 -39.82
C SER A 3 62.23 36.05 -39.03
N HIS A 4 61.07 35.82 -39.66
CA HIS A 4 59.77 35.90 -38.95
C HIS A 4 58.85 34.67 -39.07
N THR A 5 59.35 33.51 -39.49
CA THR A 5 58.53 32.29 -39.70
C THR A 5 58.82 31.14 -38.74
N ARG A 6 59.32 31.42 -37.53
CA ARG A 6 59.57 30.37 -36.49
C ARG A 6 58.99 30.62 -35.10
N ARG A 7 58.15 31.66 -34.92
CA ARG A 7 57.50 31.99 -33.64
C ARG A 7 55.97 31.82 -33.62
N ALA A 8 55.38 31.28 -34.69
CA ALA A 8 53.93 31.11 -34.80
C ALA A 8 53.41 29.70 -34.44
N CYS A 9 54.30 28.74 -34.10
CA CYS A 9 53.88 27.36 -33.77
C CYS A 9 53.87 27.04 -32.27
N PHE A 10 54.37 27.91 -31.39
CA PHE A 10 54.39 27.65 -29.94
C PHE A 10 53.24 28.30 -29.17
N SER A 11 52.48 29.20 -29.78
CA SER A 11 51.33 29.85 -29.14
C SER A 11 49.98 29.18 -29.45
N LEU A 12 49.96 28.19 -30.36
CA LEU A 12 48.74 27.44 -30.73
C LEU A 12 48.68 26.03 -30.09
N PHE A 13 49.65 25.67 -29.23
CA PHE A 13 49.63 24.40 -28.49
C PHE A 13 49.15 24.55 -27.03
N LEU A 14 49.00 25.79 -26.55
CA LEU A 14 48.57 26.08 -25.17
C LEU A 14 47.07 26.41 -25.03
N LEU A 15 46.29 26.12 -26.07
CA LEU A 15 44.83 26.33 -26.11
C LEU A 15 44.05 25.01 -26.32
N ILE A 16 44.71 23.87 -26.15
CA ILE A 16 44.11 22.53 -26.27
C ILE A 16 44.04 21.79 -24.90
N VAL A 17 44.56 22.37 -23.82
CA VAL A 17 44.51 21.77 -22.46
C VAL A 17 43.51 22.48 -21.53
N ALA A 18 42.53 23.16 -22.11
CA ALA A 18 41.37 23.65 -21.37
C ALA A 18 40.09 23.19 -22.08
N SER A 19 39.96 21.89 -22.34
CA SER A 19 38.62 21.32 -22.41
C SER A 19 38.04 21.46 -21.01
N PRO A 20 36.98 22.28 -20.80
CA PRO A 20 36.17 22.07 -19.62
C PRO A 20 35.68 20.63 -19.79
N GLY A 21 36.14 19.72 -18.92
CA GLY A 21 35.52 18.42 -18.84
C GLY A 21 34.04 18.70 -18.71
N LEU A 22 33.26 18.36 -19.75
CA LEU A 22 31.82 18.34 -19.65
C LEU A 22 31.56 17.36 -18.51
N LEU A 23 31.38 17.89 -17.31
CA LEU A 23 30.80 17.18 -16.19
C LEU A 23 29.38 16.89 -16.65
N PHE A 24 29.23 15.81 -17.42
CA PHE A 24 27.94 15.19 -17.61
C PHE A 24 27.52 14.79 -16.21
N ALA A 25 26.69 15.61 -15.58
CA ALA A 25 25.93 15.18 -14.44
C ALA A 25 25.20 13.92 -14.91
N ALA A 26 25.62 12.76 -14.40
CA ALA A 26 25.00 11.50 -14.75
C ALA A 26 23.50 11.67 -14.50
N GLU A 27 22.70 11.53 -15.56
CA GLU A 27 21.26 11.77 -15.47
C GLU A 27 20.68 10.84 -14.41
N LYS A 28 20.04 11.45 -13.42
CA LYS A 28 19.44 10.71 -12.32
C LYS A 28 18.32 9.82 -12.85
N SER A 29 18.15 8.67 -12.22
CA SER A 29 17.11 7.74 -12.61
C SER A 29 15.77 8.14 -12.01
N SER A 30 14.72 8.17 -12.83
CA SER A 30 13.35 8.29 -12.33
C SER A 30 12.94 7.04 -11.54
N ALA A 31 12.24 7.26 -10.43
CA ALA A 31 11.80 6.20 -9.54
C ALA A 31 10.38 6.42 -8.97
N ALA A 32 9.85 5.37 -8.34
CA ALA A 32 8.64 5.39 -7.52
C ALA A 32 8.95 4.83 -6.15
N ILE A 33 8.39 5.45 -5.10
CA ILE A 33 8.34 4.86 -3.77
C ILE A 33 6.93 4.35 -3.52
N LEU A 34 6.83 3.10 -3.12
CA LEU A 34 5.60 2.48 -2.66
C LEU A 34 5.72 2.20 -1.17
N VAL A 35 4.68 2.46 -0.40
CA VAL A 35 4.69 2.31 1.06
C VAL A 35 3.49 1.47 1.47
N ARG A 36 3.70 0.52 2.38
CA ARG A 36 2.63 -0.28 2.98
C ARG A 36 2.07 0.41 4.21
N ASP A 37 0.78 0.22 4.44
CA ASP A 37 0.18 0.64 5.70
C ASP A 37 0.76 -0.19 6.86
N ALA A 38 0.73 0.38 8.05
CA ALA A 38 1.13 -0.29 9.29
C ALA A 38 0.09 -0.09 10.39
N LEU A 39 -0.01 -1.05 11.31
CA LEU A 39 -0.89 -1.00 12.49
C LEU A 39 -0.05 -1.07 13.77
N THR A 40 -0.28 -0.13 14.68
CA THR A 40 0.35 -0.11 16.00
C THR A 40 -0.58 0.50 17.05
N ALA A 41 -0.17 0.44 18.31
CA ALA A 41 -0.80 1.16 19.41
C ALA A 41 -0.02 2.44 19.76
N PRO A 42 -0.67 3.49 20.29
CA PRO A 42 0.04 4.69 20.74
C PRO A 42 1.14 4.35 21.75
N GLY A 43 2.32 4.92 21.55
CA GLY A 43 3.52 4.66 22.34
C GLY A 43 4.22 3.33 22.05
N GLN A 44 3.76 2.55 21.07
CA GLN A 44 4.42 1.31 20.64
C GLN A 44 5.14 1.50 19.30
N PRO A 45 6.33 0.89 19.12
CA PRO A 45 7.05 0.98 17.86
C PRO A 45 6.23 0.33 16.72
N ALA A 46 6.24 0.98 15.57
CA ALA A 46 5.73 0.45 14.31
C ALA A 46 6.87 0.32 13.31
N THR A 47 6.80 -0.71 12.48
CA THR A 47 7.64 -0.84 11.29
C THR A 47 6.87 -0.29 10.09
N VAL A 48 7.37 0.79 9.51
CA VAL A 48 6.90 1.30 8.21
C VAL A 48 7.77 0.69 7.14
N GLU A 49 7.14 0.09 6.13
CA GLU A 49 7.82 -0.61 5.05
C GLU A 49 7.65 0.14 3.73
N ALA A 50 8.77 0.43 3.06
CA ALA A 50 8.79 1.07 1.76
C ALA A 50 9.54 0.23 0.73
N LYS A 51 9.21 0.41 -0.55
CA LYS A 51 9.92 -0.18 -1.68
C LYS A 51 10.19 0.87 -2.74
N LEU A 52 11.43 0.94 -3.17
CA LEU A 52 11.89 1.82 -4.24
C LEU A 52 12.07 1.03 -5.54
N ILE A 53 11.41 1.49 -6.59
CA ILE A 53 11.45 0.90 -7.92
C ILE A 53 11.82 1.92 -8.98
N SER A 54 12.54 1.51 -10.02
CA SER A 54 12.80 2.33 -11.19
C SER A 54 11.58 2.44 -12.09
N LYS A 55 11.37 3.62 -12.69
CA LYS A 55 10.34 3.88 -13.72
C LYS A 55 10.90 3.88 -15.14
N ARG A 56 12.05 3.25 -15.39
CA ARG A 56 12.63 3.22 -16.75
C ARG A 56 11.74 2.39 -17.70
N LEU A 57 11.56 2.92 -18.91
CA LEU A 57 10.52 2.63 -19.92
C LEU A 57 10.27 1.15 -20.29
N MET A 58 11.10 0.20 -19.85
CA MET A 58 11.02 -1.22 -20.22
C MET A 58 11.31 -2.21 -19.08
N LEU A 59 11.85 -1.77 -17.93
CA LEU A 59 12.14 -2.65 -16.79
C LEU A 59 11.85 -1.95 -15.46
N ILE A 60 10.83 -2.44 -14.74
CA ILE A 60 10.64 -2.12 -13.33
C ILE A 60 11.66 -2.94 -12.55
N ALA A 61 12.71 -2.28 -12.08
CA ALA A 61 13.75 -2.89 -11.26
C ALA A 61 13.73 -2.31 -9.85
N ALA A 62 14.00 -3.16 -8.85
CA ALA A 62 14.26 -2.71 -7.49
C ALA A 62 15.56 -1.88 -7.44
N LEU A 63 15.56 -0.80 -6.66
CA LEU A 63 16.72 0.07 -6.52
C LEU A 63 17.31 -0.04 -5.11
N GLY A 64 18.48 -0.67 -5.01
CA GLY A 64 19.21 -0.87 -3.75
C GLY A 64 20.23 0.22 -3.42
N GLY A 65 20.57 0.31 -2.14
CA GLY A 65 21.58 1.24 -1.60
C GLY A 65 21.17 2.71 -1.70
N GLU A 66 19.87 3.00 -1.78
CA GLU A 66 19.34 4.36 -1.87
C GLU A 66 18.90 4.85 -0.48
N PRO A 67 19.27 6.08 -0.09
CA PRO A 67 18.83 6.67 1.17
C PRO A 67 17.37 7.08 1.06
N LEU A 68 16.54 6.60 1.99
CA LEU A 68 15.16 6.99 2.15
C LEU A 68 14.94 7.64 3.52
N GLU A 69 14.00 8.58 3.57
CA GLU A 69 13.58 9.31 4.76
C GLU A 69 12.10 9.06 5.03
N LEU A 70 11.75 8.67 6.25
CA LEU A 70 10.38 8.65 6.74
C LEU A 70 10.03 10.03 7.29
N VAL A 71 8.98 10.63 6.74
CA VAL A 71 8.48 11.96 7.08
C VAL A 71 7.09 11.85 7.71
N VAL A 72 6.95 12.41 8.90
CA VAL A 72 5.69 12.51 9.65
C VAL A 72 5.51 13.95 10.09
N ASP A 73 4.33 14.54 9.85
CA ASP A 73 4.02 15.95 10.14
C ASP A 73 5.08 16.93 9.58
N GLY A 74 5.57 16.64 8.37
CA GLY A 74 6.58 17.46 7.68
C GLY A 74 8.01 17.34 8.22
N LYS A 75 8.26 16.47 9.21
CA LYS A 75 9.58 16.26 9.82
C LYS A 75 10.13 14.88 9.47
N VAL A 76 11.42 14.81 9.17
CA VAL A 76 12.13 13.53 9.04
C VAL A 76 12.24 12.90 10.43
N VAL A 77 11.63 11.73 10.62
CA VAL A 77 11.60 11.03 11.91
C VAL A 77 12.45 9.76 11.93
N ALA A 78 12.79 9.22 10.75
CA ALA A 78 13.69 8.09 10.60
C ALA A 78 14.32 8.07 9.21
N THR A 79 15.45 7.39 9.07
CA THR A 79 16.13 7.15 7.79
C THR A 79 16.45 5.67 7.64
N ALA A 80 16.52 5.18 6.41
CA ALA A 80 16.90 3.81 6.09
C ALA A 80 17.53 3.74 4.70
N LEU A 81 18.34 2.71 4.45
CA LEU A 81 18.85 2.38 3.11
C LEU A 81 17.99 1.27 2.51
N THR A 82 17.75 1.33 1.21
CA THR A 82 17.12 0.22 0.50
C THR A 82 18.06 -0.98 0.38
N GLY A 83 17.55 -2.19 0.60
CA GLY A 83 18.25 -3.44 0.32
C GLY A 83 18.34 -3.75 -1.18
N GLY A 84 18.97 -4.87 -1.55
CA GLY A 84 19.07 -5.31 -2.94
C GLY A 84 17.72 -5.60 -3.62
N ASP A 85 16.69 -5.87 -2.83
CA ASP A 85 15.29 -6.03 -3.26
C ASP A 85 14.51 -4.70 -3.31
N GLY A 86 15.20 -3.58 -3.06
CA GLY A 86 14.64 -2.23 -3.07
C GLY A 86 13.83 -1.88 -1.84
N ARG A 87 13.76 -2.75 -0.82
CA ARG A 87 12.95 -2.51 0.39
C ARG A 87 13.74 -1.78 1.47
N ALA A 88 13.05 -0.92 2.20
CA ALA A 88 13.56 -0.24 3.38
C ALA A 88 12.54 -0.36 4.53
N PHE A 89 13.05 -0.49 5.75
CA PHE A 89 12.25 -0.64 6.96
C PHE A 89 12.60 0.48 7.94
N PHE A 90 11.59 1.21 8.38
CA PHE A 90 11.74 2.30 9.34
C PHE A 90 11.07 1.91 10.66
N THR A 91 11.72 2.19 11.77
CA THR A 91 11.10 2.09 13.09
C THR A 91 10.63 3.48 13.53
N TYR A 92 9.34 3.62 13.85
CA TYR A 92 8.76 4.86 14.33
C TYR A 92 7.78 4.59 15.48
N THR A 93 7.83 5.40 16.53
CA THR A 93 6.93 5.27 17.69
C THR A 93 5.93 6.44 17.71
N PRO A 94 4.71 6.28 17.18
CA PRO A 94 3.71 7.34 17.18
C PRO A 94 3.16 7.57 18.59
N LYS A 95 2.92 8.84 18.93
CA LYS A 95 2.29 9.22 20.21
C LYS A 95 0.79 9.46 20.07
N ALA A 96 0.37 10.09 18.97
CA ALA A 96 -1.03 10.43 18.72
C ALA A 96 -1.81 9.24 18.17
N GLN A 97 -3.06 9.10 18.64
CA GLN A 97 -4.01 8.14 18.09
C GLN A 97 -4.60 8.63 16.77
N GLY A 98 -5.04 7.69 15.94
CA GLY A 98 -5.75 7.98 14.70
C GLY A 98 -5.19 7.22 13.50
N LEU A 99 -5.56 7.69 12.31
CA LEU A 99 -4.95 7.24 11.07
C LEU A 99 -4.04 8.36 10.57
N ALA A 100 -2.75 8.22 10.80
CA ALA A 100 -1.77 9.25 10.46
C ALA A 100 -1.20 8.99 9.05
N PRO A 101 -1.22 9.97 8.13
CA PRO A 101 -0.50 9.84 6.88
C PRO A 101 1.00 9.86 7.15
N VAL A 102 1.73 8.90 6.58
CA VAL A 102 3.19 8.87 6.61
C VAL A 102 3.72 8.92 5.19
N HIS A 103 4.82 9.64 5.00
CA HIS A 103 5.46 9.80 3.70
C HIS A 103 6.86 9.21 3.75
N VAL A 104 7.28 8.58 2.67
CA VAL A 104 8.66 8.15 2.48
C VAL A 104 9.17 8.82 1.23
N ARG A 105 10.29 9.53 1.34
CA ARG A 105 10.92 10.24 0.22
C ARG A 105 12.37 9.83 0.06
N ILE A 106 12.92 10.11 -1.11
CA ILE A 106 14.34 9.91 -1.38
C ILE A 106 15.13 10.98 -0.62
N GLY A 107 16.13 10.54 0.16
CA GLY A 107 17.07 11.42 0.83
C GLY A 107 18.09 12.00 -0.16
N ASN A 108 19.30 12.26 0.32
CA ASN A 108 20.37 12.76 -0.55
C ASN A 108 20.95 11.64 -1.45
N SER A 109 20.25 11.32 -2.55
CA SER A 109 20.74 10.36 -3.56
C SER A 109 21.45 11.08 -4.72
N PRO A 110 22.67 10.65 -5.09
CA PRO A 110 23.32 11.10 -6.32
C PRO A 110 22.81 10.36 -7.57
N ARG A 111 22.09 9.22 -7.42
CA ARG A 111 21.74 8.31 -8.53
C ARG A 111 20.28 8.39 -8.95
N VAL A 112 19.39 8.80 -8.05
CA VAL A 112 17.93 8.72 -8.25
C VAL A 112 17.31 10.08 -8.00
N ASP A 113 16.36 10.43 -8.87
CA ASP A 113 15.57 11.66 -8.75
C ASP A 113 14.72 11.66 -7.49
N GLN A 114 14.28 12.84 -7.05
CA GLN A 114 13.35 12.93 -5.93
C GLN A 114 12.03 12.22 -6.28
N ALA A 115 11.58 11.36 -5.36
CA ALA A 115 10.29 10.69 -5.42
C ALA A 115 9.76 10.59 -3.99
N GLU A 116 8.44 10.45 -3.88
CA GLU A 116 7.74 10.32 -2.62
C GLU A 116 6.62 9.29 -2.76
N GLY A 117 6.41 8.52 -1.70
CA GLY A 117 5.31 7.58 -1.55
C GLY A 117 4.62 7.78 -0.21
N GLN A 118 3.34 7.44 -0.14
CA GLN A 118 2.52 7.65 1.04
C GLN A 118 1.82 6.35 1.48
N ALA A 119 1.65 6.19 2.78
CA ALA A 119 0.80 5.17 3.40
C ALA A 119 0.07 5.72 4.63
N ASN A 120 -0.79 4.89 5.22
CA ASN A 120 -1.42 5.16 6.50
C ASN A 120 -0.73 4.38 7.62
N LEU A 121 -0.43 5.07 8.72
CA LEU A 121 -0.09 4.46 9.99
C LEU A 121 -1.35 4.48 10.88
N ALA A 122 -1.96 3.30 11.04
CA ALA A 122 -3.07 3.09 11.96
C ALA A 122 -2.55 3.00 13.39
N VAL A 123 -2.83 4.02 14.19
CA VAL A 123 -2.44 4.13 15.60
C VAL A 123 -3.70 4.01 16.46
N TRP A 124 -4.04 2.79 16.81
CA TRP A 124 -5.32 2.47 17.48
C TRP A 124 -5.08 1.92 18.87
N GLU A 125 -6.04 2.09 19.77
CA GLU A 125 -5.97 1.39 21.05
C GLU A 125 -6.45 -0.06 20.88
N LYS A 126 -5.78 -1.00 21.53
CA LYS A 126 -6.11 -2.44 21.43
C LYS A 126 -7.54 -2.80 21.87
N ARG A 127 -8.23 -1.90 22.57
CA ARG A 127 -9.64 -2.05 23.01
C ARG A 127 -10.67 -1.60 21.97
N GLN A 128 -10.26 -0.88 20.92
CA GLN A 128 -11.18 -0.42 19.89
C GLN A 128 -11.64 -1.59 19.03
N ALA A 129 -12.94 -1.66 18.75
CA ALA A 129 -13.51 -2.71 17.91
C ALA A 129 -12.96 -2.61 16.49
N ILE A 130 -12.54 -3.74 15.91
CA ILE A 130 -12.01 -3.78 14.54
C ILE A 130 -12.93 -4.63 13.67
N LEU A 131 -13.49 -4.00 12.63
CA LEU A 131 -14.24 -4.64 11.56
C LEU A 131 -13.28 -4.94 10.41
N VAL A 132 -13.17 -6.20 10.02
CA VAL A 132 -12.38 -6.62 8.86
C VAL A 132 -13.30 -6.73 7.66
N VAL A 133 -12.97 -6.06 6.57
CA VAL A 133 -13.81 -5.99 5.37
C VAL A 133 -13.02 -6.47 4.17
N GLU A 134 -13.51 -7.51 3.49
CA GLU A 134 -12.95 -7.94 2.22
C GLU A 134 -13.27 -6.89 1.14
N LEU A 135 -12.27 -6.39 0.43
CA LEU A 135 -12.43 -5.33 -0.57
C LEU A 135 -13.44 -5.70 -1.67
N SER A 136 -13.46 -6.96 -2.09
CA SER A 136 -14.41 -7.47 -3.11
C SER A 136 -15.88 -7.31 -2.71
N SER A 137 -16.18 -7.31 -1.40
CA SER A 137 -17.55 -7.10 -0.89
C SER A 137 -18.06 -5.66 -1.04
N LEU A 138 -17.18 -4.72 -1.38
CA LEU A 138 -17.46 -3.30 -1.58
C LEU A 138 -17.68 -2.92 -3.05
N ILE A 139 -17.50 -3.88 -3.95
CA ILE A 139 -17.41 -3.64 -5.39
C ILE A 139 -18.59 -4.28 -6.10
N GLU A 140 -19.23 -3.55 -7.01
CA GLU A 140 -20.29 -4.10 -7.86
C GLU A 140 -19.76 -5.25 -8.72
N ASP A 141 -20.57 -6.30 -8.90
CA ASP A 141 -20.21 -7.33 -9.87
C ASP A 141 -20.20 -6.72 -11.28
N PRO A 142 -19.20 -7.05 -12.11
CA PRO A 142 -19.19 -6.60 -13.49
C PRO A 142 -20.43 -7.13 -14.19
N LEU A 143 -21.16 -6.24 -14.87
CA LEU A 143 -22.26 -6.65 -15.74
C LEU A 143 -21.73 -7.68 -16.75
N PRO A 144 -22.48 -8.75 -17.06
CA PRO A 144 -22.03 -9.76 -18.02
C PRO A 144 -21.70 -9.08 -19.36
N SER A 145 -20.40 -8.98 -19.67
CA SER A 145 -19.89 -8.42 -20.91
C SER A 145 -19.65 -9.53 -21.92
N ARG A 146 -20.04 -9.32 -23.18
CA ARG A 146 -19.75 -10.22 -24.30
C ARG A 146 -18.33 -10.05 -24.84
N VAL A 147 -17.54 -9.11 -24.29
CA VAL A 147 -16.18 -8.82 -24.74
C VAL A 147 -15.20 -9.45 -23.74
N PRO A 148 -14.27 -10.32 -24.19
CA PRO A 148 -13.25 -10.87 -23.31
C PRO A 148 -12.39 -9.74 -22.74
N PRO A 149 -12.05 -9.77 -21.44
CA PRO A 149 -11.21 -8.74 -20.85
C PRO A 149 -9.81 -8.78 -21.48
N ILE A 150 -9.41 -7.68 -22.12
CA ILE A 150 -8.04 -7.45 -22.59
C ILE A 150 -7.35 -6.56 -21.54
N GLY A 151 -6.42 -7.09 -20.76
CA GLY A 151 -5.55 -6.33 -19.84
C GLY A 151 -5.67 -6.67 -18.35
N ILE A 152 -4.72 -6.16 -17.54
CA ILE A 152 -4.56 -6.39 -16.09
C ILE A 152 -4.98 -5.13 -15.27
N GLY A 153 -5.59 -4.14 -15.92
CA GLY A 153 -6.00 -2.87 -15.28
C GLY A 153 -7.43 -2.95 -14.80
N PHE A 154 -7.67 -3.34 -13.54
CA PHE A 154 -9.06 -3.66 -13.14
C PHE A 154 -9.44 -3.35 -11.70
N GLU A 155 -8.75 -2.51 -10.93
CA GLU A 155 -9.30 -2.05 -9.63
C GLU A 155 -9.79 -0.60 -9.66
N SER A 156 -9.05 0.31 -10.31
CA SER A 156 -9.39 1.75 -10.34
C SER A 156 -10.67 2.12 -11.08
N GLU A 157 -11.16 1.24 -11.96
CA GLU A 157 -12.39 1.43 -12.75
C GLU A 157 -13.62 0.73 -12.16
N ARG A 158 -13.43 -0.11 -11.13
CA ARG A 158 -14.55 -0.85 -10.56
C ARG A 158 -15.47 0.10 -9.80
N LYS A 159 -16.77 -0.04 -10.03
CA LYS A 159 -17.78 0.77 -9.37
C LYS A 159 -17.97 0.30 -7.92
N PRO A 160 -18.01 1.22 -6.95
CA PRO A 160 -18.31 0.87 -5.58
C PRO A 160 -19.81 0.58 -5.43
N ILE A 161 -20.17 -0.30 -4.50
CA ILE A 161 -21.54 -0.42 -4.03
C ILE A 161 -21.85 0.84 -3.21
N ALA A 162 -22.69 1.74 -3.72
CA ALA A 162 -22.97 3.02 -3.09
C ALA A 162 -23.53 2.89 -1.65
N GLU A 163 -24.36 1.88 -1.40
CA GLU A 163 -24.88 1.59 -0.07
C GLU A 163 -23.76 1.18 0.91
N ALA A 164 -22.74 0.45 0.44
CA ALA A 164 -21.61 0.04 1.26
C ALA A 164 -20.83 1.23 1.80
N VAL A 165 -20.64 2.27 0.96
CA VAL A 165 -19.98 3.53 1.36
C VAL A 165 -20.74 4.17 2.53
N TYR A 166 -22.06 4.29 2.39
CA TYR A 166 -22.91 4.95 3.38
C TYR A 166 -23.02 4.16 4.69
N GLU A 167 -23.23 2.84 4.59
CA GLU A 167 -23.44 1.97 5.75
C GLU A 167 -22.14 1.72 6.52
N LEU A 168 -21.02 1.52 5.81
CA LEU A 168 -19.70 1.44 6.45
C LEU A 168 -19.28 2.78 7.08
N GLY A 169 -19.68 3.91 6.48
CA GLY A 169 -19.53 5.24 7.07
C GLY A 169 -20.16 5.34 8.46
N LYS A 170 -21.39 4.86 8.62
CA LYS A 170 -22.07 4.85 9.93
C LYS A 170 -21.40 3.93 10.95
N LEU A 171 -20.98 2.75 10.51
CA LEU A 171 -20.31 1.77 11.38
C LEU A 171 -18.98 2.30 11.94
N THR A 172 -18.26 3.07 11.13
CA THR A 172 -16.92 3.59 11.47
C THR A 172 -16.93 4.97 12.13
N GLN A 173 -18.06 5.67 12.10
CA GLN A 173 -18.19 7.00 12.70
C GLN A 173 -17.88 6.99 14.20
N PHE A 174 -18.30 5.93 14.91
CA PHE A 174 -18.17 5.86 16.37
C PHE A 174 -17.65 4.53 16.92
N TYR A 175 -17.90 3.42 16.22
CA TYR A 175 -17.76 2.11 16.86
C TYR A 175 -16.59 1.29 16.32
N TYR A 176 -16.50 1.12 15.01
CA TYR A 176 -15.47 0.28 14.40
C TYR A 176 -14.31 1.10 13.83
N LYS A 177 -13.09 0.60 14.06
CA LYS A 177 -11.97 0.80 13.14
C LYS A 177 -12.09 -0.24 12.02
N VAL A 178 -11.67 0.12 10.81
CA VAL A 178 -11.84 -0.75 9.64
C VAL A 178 -10.50 -1.18 9.07
N VAL A 179 -10.38 -2.48 8.82
CA VAL A 179 -9.27 -3.09 8.08
C VAL A 179 -9.83 -3.59 6.75
N TYR A 180 -9.33 -3.02 5.65
CA TYR A 180 -9.68 -3.46 4.31
C TYR A 180 -8.70 -4.55 3.87
N VAL A 181 -9.21 -5.73 3.56
CA VAL A 181 -8.40 -6.88 3.14
C VAL A 181 -8.53 -7.07 1.64
N MET A 182 -7.39 -7.21 0.98
CA MET A 182 -7.34 -7.70 -0.40
C MET A 182 -6.32 -8.82 -0.54
N HIS A 183 -6.53 -9.66 -1.54
CA HIS A 183 -5.60 -10.72 -1.90
C HIS A 183 -4.92 -10.41 -3.23
N VAL A 184 -3.62 -10.68 -3.32
CA VAL A 184 -2.83 -10.58 -4.56
C VAL A 184 -2.29 -11.95 -4.94
N PRO A 185 -2.15 -12.30 -6.23
CA PRO A 185 -1.61 -13.59 -6.62
C PRO A 185 -0.26 -13.88 -5.96
N VAL A 186 -0.01 -15.15 -5.62
CA VAL A 186 1.25 -15.56 -4.99
C VAL A 186 2.43 -15.19 -5.89
N GLY A 187 3.49 -14.62 -5.30
CA GLY A 187 4.67 -14.13 -6.03
C GLY A 187 4.52 -12.70 -6.59
N ILE A 188 3.32 -12.11 -6.57
CA ILE A 188 3.12 -10.70 -6.89
C ILE A 188 3.29 -9.86 -5.62
N ASP A 189 4.09 -8.81 -5.73
CA ASP A 189 4.31 -7.90 -4.63
C ASP A 189 3.12 -6.93 -4.44
N GLY A 190 2.57 -6.90 -3.23
CA GLY A 190 1.37 -6.16 -2.87
C GLY A 190 1.53 -4.64 -2.71
N PHE A 191 2.74 -4.08 -2.85
CA PHE A 191 2.99 -2.65 -2.63
C PHE A 191 2.15 -1.75 -3.54
N GLN A 192 2.19 -2.01 -4.85
CA GLN A 192 1.48 -1.20 -5.83
C GLN A 192 -0.03 -1.29 -5.61
N ARG A 193 -0.52 -2.50 -5.33
CA ARG A 193 -1.94 -2.76 -5.04
C ARG A 193 -2.42 -2.06 -3.77
N SER A 194 -1.60 -2.02 -2.73
CA SER A 194 -1.90 -1.27 -1.51
C SER A 194 -2.16 0.22 -1.80
N ALA A 195 -1.33 0.85 -2.64
CA ALA A 195 -1.50 2.24 -3.04
C ALA A 195 -2.76 2.45 -3.89
N GLU A 196 -2.99 1.60 -4.89
CA GLU A 196 -4.18 1.64 -5.76
C GLU A 196 -5.48 1.52 -4.96
N VAL A 197 -5.52 0.62 -3.97
CA VAL A 197 -6.69 0.44 -3.10
C VAL A 197 -6.92 1.66 -2.21
N ARG A 198 -5.87 2.24 -1.61
CA ARG A 198 -6.02 3.49 -0.84
C ARG A 198 -6.63 4.60 -1.68
N ASP A 199 -6.14 4.77 -2.91
CA ASP A 199 -6.64 5.78 -3.84
C ASP A 199 -8.08 5.51 -4.27
N TRP A 200 -8.43 4.26 -4.53
CA TRP A 200 -9.80 3.85 -4.87
C TRP A 200 -10.76 4.12 -3.70
N LEU A 201 -10.42 3.69 -2.48
CA LEU A 201 -11.22 3.93 -1.28
C LEU A 201 -11.46 5.43 -1.05
N LYS A 202 -10.39 6.24 -1.16
CA LYS A 202 -10.45 7.70 -1.02
C LYS A 202 -11.35 8.34 -2.09
N ARG A 203 -11.15 7.98 -3.36
CA ARG A 203 -11.94 8.51 -4.50
C ARG A 203 -13.43 8.21 -4.35
N HIS A 204 -13.76 7.03 -3.87
CA HIS A 204 -15.14 6.59 -3.66
C HIS A 204 -15.70 6.92 -2.27
N LYS A 205 -14.98 7.73 -1.48
CA LYS A 205 -15.40 8.27 -0.18
C LYS A 205 -15.71 7.18 0.86
N PHE A 206 -15.06 6.03 0.76
CA PHE A 206 -15.10 5.06 1.86
C PHE A 206 -14.42 5.65 3.10
N PRO A 207 -14.81 5.19 4.30
CA PRO A 207 -14.12 5.57 5.52
C PRO A 207 -12.62 5.28 5.46
N PRO A 208 -11.79 6.17 6.02
CA PRO A 208 -10.36 5.92 6.09
C PRO A 208 -10.08 4.70 6.99
N GLY A 209 -9.16 3.83 6.56
CA GLY A 209 -8.85 2.58 7.26
C GLY A 209 -7.46 2.04 6.95
N TYR A 210 -7.17 0.88 7.55
CA TYR A 210 -5.92 0.14 7.35
C TYR A 210 -6.07 -0.81 6.15
N VAL A 211 -5.26 -0.65 5.11
CA VAL A 211 -5.25 -1.56 3.95
C VAL A 211 -4.26 -2.69 4.18
N LEU A 212 -4.79 -3.90 4.28
CA LEU A 212 -4.05 -5.14 4.46
C LEU A 212 -4.03 -5.93 3.14
N VAL A 213 -2.84 -6.05 2.55
CA VAL A 213 -2.62 -6.84 1.34
C VAL A 213 -1.99 -8.17 1.71
N LEU A 214 -2.63 -9.27 1.30
CA LEU A 214 -2.21 -10.63 1.60
C LEU A 214 -1.99 -11.42 0.30
N PRO A 215 -1.10 -12.43 0.28
CA PRO A 215 -1.07 -13.36 -0.84
C PRO A 215 -2.40 -14.12 -0.94
N ALA A 216 -2.82 -14.48 -2.15
CA ALA A 216 -4.01 -15.29 -2.45
C ALA A 216 -3.82 -16.77 -2.09
N ASP A 217 -3.37 -17.00 -0.85
CA ASP A 217 -3.30 -18.27 -0.17
C ASP A 217 -4.50 -18.38 0.78
N THR A 218 -5.14 -19.55 0.82
CA THR A 218 -6.36 -19.81 1.59
C THR A 218 -6.16 -19.61 3.09
N ASN A 219 -4.92 -19.75 3.58
CA ASN A 219 -4.59 -19.59 5.00
C ASN A 219 -4.04 -18.21 5.38
N ALA A 220 -3.74 -17.33 4.40
CA ALA A 220 -3.03 -16.08 4.67
C ALA A 220 -3.79 -15.15 5.61
N LEU A 221 -5.10 -14.97 5.38
CA LEU A 221 -5.94 -14.14 6.25
C LEU A 221 -6.06 -14.75 7.66
N GLY A 222 -6.24 -16.06 7.72
CA GLY A 222 -6.29 -16.77 8.98
C GLY A 222 -5.03 -16.55 9.82
N ALA A 223 -3.86 -16.82 9.25
CA ALA A 223 -2.59 -16.61 9.94
C ALA A 223 -2.42 -15.14 10.38
N LYS A 224 -2.87 -14.18 9.57
CA LYS A 224 -2.80 -12.76 9.93
C LYS A 224 -3.73 -12.38 11.09
N ILE A 225 -4.92 -12.99 11.18
CA ILE A 225 -5.81 -12.83 12.34
C ILE A 225 -5.14 -13.37 13.60
N ASP A 226 -4.49 -14.54 13.52
CA ASP A 226 -3.79 -15.14 14.65
C ASP A 226 -2.61 -14.25 15.10
N GLU A 227 -1.86 -13.69 14.16
CA GLU A 227 -0.79 -12.71 14.41
C GLU A 227 -1.35 -11.46 15.11
N PHE A 228 -2.47 -10.92 14.65
CA PHE A 228 -3.14 -9.80 15.30
C PHE A 228 -3.56 -10.13 16.73
N HIS A 229 -4.18 -11.28 16.97
CA HIS A 229 -4.58 -11.70 18.31
C HIS A 229 -3.38 -11.91 19.24
N ALA A 230 -2.30 -12.50 18.74
CA ALA A 230 -1.04 -12.67 19.47
C ALA A 230 -0.41 -11.31 19.82
N ALA A 231 -0.46 -10.34 18.91
CA ALA A 231 -0.06 -8.96 19.15
C ALA A 231 -1.02 -8.18 20.07
N GLY A 232 -2.13 -8.80 20.52
CA GLY A 232 -3.08 -8.23 21.47
C GLY A 232 -4.29 -7.51 20.83
N TRP A 233 -4.42 -7.52 19.51
CA TRP A 233 -5.60 -6.99 18.78
C TRP A 233 -6.78 -7.97 18.83
N ARG A 234 -7.17 -8.38 20.04
CA ARG A 234 -8.27 -9.35 20.29
C ARG A 234 -9.65 -8.80 19.93
N THR A 235 -9.73 -7.55 19.49
CA THR A 235 -10.94 -6.87 19.02
C THR A 235 -11.23 -7.12 17.53
N VAL A 236 -10.33 -7.79 16.81
CA VAL A 236 -10.62 -8.40 15.52
C VAL A 236 -11.54 -9.60 15.75
N LYS A 237 -12.85 -9.36 15.77
CA LYS A 237 -13.86 -10.38 16.10
C LYS A 237 -14.88 -10.62 15.01
N VAL A 238 -15.02 -9.68 14.09
CA VAL A 238 -16.04 -9.73 13.05
C VAL A 238 -15.49 -9.37 11.68
N GLY A 239 -15.84 -10.19 10.69
CA GLY A 239 -15.51 -10.00 9.29
C GLY A 239 -16.76 -9.75 8.43
N VAL A 240 -16.61 -9.00 7.36
CA VAL A 240 -17.60 -8.88 6.28
C VAL A 240 -16.89 -9.16 4.96
N GLY A 241 -17.37 -10.13 4.20
CA GLY A 241 -16.73 -10.51 2.93
C GLY A 241 -17.66 -11.18 1.94
N ARG A 242 -17.17 -11.38 0.72
CA ARG A 242 -17.90 -12.05 -0.36
C ARG A 242 -17.35 -13.45 -0.63
N SER A 243 -16.05 -13.68 -0.45
CA SER A 243 -15.43 -14.95 -0.83
C SER A 243 -15.56 -16.00 0.27
N LYS A 244 -15.72 -17.26 -0.16
CA LYS A 244 -15.76 -18.40 0.74
C LYS A 244 -14.50 -18.52 1.60
N ALA A 245 -13.31 -18.31 1.01
CA ALA A 245 -12.03 -18.39 1.71
C ALA A 245 -11.91 -17.32 2.83
N PHE A 246 -12.39 -16.10 2.57
CA PHE A 246 -12.47 -15.06 3.59
C PHE A 246 -13.36 -15.51 4.76
N VAL A 247 -14.57 -16.01 4.44
CA VAL A 247 -15.55 -16.43 5.44
C VAL A 247 -15.05 -17.61 6.28
N GLU A 248 -14.41 -18.60 5.64
CA GLU A 248 -13.84 -19.76 6.32
C GLU A 248 -12.73 -19.37 7.31
N SER A 249 -11.92 -18.36 6.99
CA SER A 249 -10.86 -17.86 7.88
C SER A 249 -11.40 -17.42 9.24
N PHE A 250 -12.60 -16.81 9.27
CA PHE A 250 -13.27 -16.41 10.52
C PHE A 250 -13.97 -17.58 11.22
N VAL A 251 -14.72 -18.41 10.47
CA VAL A 251 -15.47 -19.55 11.03
C VAL A 251 -14.54 -20.54 11.72
N GLN A 252 -13.38 -20.86 11.11
CA GLN A 252 -12.39 -21.77 11.69
C GLN A 252 -11.85 -21.27 13.04
N ARG A 253 -11.82 -19.94 13.23
CA ARG A 253 -11.39 -19.27 14.46
C ARG A 253 -12.53 -18.99 15.43
N ARG A 254 -13.74 -19.47 15.12
CA ARG A 254 -14.97 -19.22 15.90
C ARG A 254 -15.26 -17.72 16.06
N LEU A 255 -14.94 -16.93 15.05
CA LEU A 255 -15.21 -15.50 14.97
C LEU A 255 -16.50 -15.25 14.17
N ASP A 256 -17.13 -14.11 14.41
CA ASP A 256 -18.31 -13.71 13.65
C ASP A 256 -17.92 -13.33 12.23
N VAL A 257 -18.76 -13.68 11.26
CA VAL A 257 -18.57 -13.25 9.89
C VAL A 257 -19.89 -13.16 9.15
N ILE A 258 -20.01 -12.14 8.31
CA ILE A 258 -21.18 -11.89 7.47
C ILE A 258 -20.74 -11.97 6.01
N MET A 259 -21.38 -12.86 5.26
CA MET A 259 -21.20 -12.97 3.82
C MET A 259 -22.17 -12.02 3.09
N VAL A 260 -21.66 -11.17 2.21
CA VAL A 260 -22.43 -10.17 1.44
C VAL A 260 -21.83 -9.99 0.03
N PRO A 261 -22.65 -9.95 -1.03
CA PRO A 261 -24.11 -10.19 -1.05
C PRO A 261 -24.46 -11.64 -0.69
N GLU A 262 -25.75 -11.93 -0.60
CA GLU A 262 -26.23 -13.29 -0.35
C GLU A 262 -25.76 -14.23 -1.48
N PRO A 263 -24.99 -15.28 -1.16
CA PRO A 263 -24.42 -16.17 -2.18
C PRO A 263 -25.43 -17.22 -2.63
N SER A 264 -25.06 -18.02 -3.63
CA SER A 264 -25.91 -19.11 -4.10
C SER A 264 -26.04 -20.22 -3.05
N LYS A 265 -27.14 -21.00 -3.12
CA LYS A 265 -27.37 -22.12 -2.18
C LYS A 265 -26.19 -23.09 -2.19
N GLY A 266 -25.66 -23.40 -1.00
CA GLY A 266 -24.54 -24.34 -0.82
C GLY A 266 -23.16 -23.71 -0.72
N GLU A 267 -23.04 -22.40 -0.99
CA GLU A 267 -21.75 -21.69 -0.93
C GLU A 267 -21.42 -21.13 0.46
N VAL A 268 -22.42 -21.03 1.35
CA VAL A 268 -22.28 -20.47 2.70
C VAL A 268 -21.62 -21.47 3.66
N PRO A 269 -20.45 -21.15 4.25
CA PRO A 269 -19.88 -21.95 5.32
C PRO A 269 -20.80 -22.05 6.54
N ARG A 270 -20.82 -23.21 7.19
CA ARG A 270 -21.63 -23.42 8.41
C ARG A 270 -21.24 -22.40 9.48
N LYS A 271 -22.24 -21.78 10.13
CA LYS A 271 -22.11 -20.72 11.16
C LYS A 271 -21.81 -19.30 10.64
N ALA A 272 -21.59 -19.12 9.34
CA ALA A 272 -21.55 -17.77 8.77
C ALA A 272 -22.94 -17.14 8.77
N LYS A 273 -23.03 -15.84 9.05
CA LYS A 273 -24.24 -15.04 8.82
C LYS A 273 -24.27 -14.64 7.34
N VAL A 274 -25.46 -14.45 6.79
CA VAL A 274 -25.64 -13.99 5.41
C VAL A 274 -26.41 -12.68 5.42
N ALA A 275 -25.99 -11.73 4.60
CA ALA A 275 -26.70 -10.48 4.39
C ALA A 275 -26.95 -10.25 2.90
N LYS A 276 -28.16 -9.82 2.57
CA LYS A 276 -28.53 -9.53 1.18
C LYS A 276 -27.86 -8.25 0.65
N ASP A 277 -27.65 -7.29 1.54
CA ASP A 277 -27.17 -5.94 1.23
C ASP A 277 -26.42 -5.33 2.43
N TRP A 278 -25.83 -4.14 2.24
CA TRP A 278 -24.99 -3.53 3.28
C TRP A 278 -25.80 -2.93 4.43
N LYS A 279 -27.08 -2.60 4.21
CA LYS A 279 -27.99 -2.21 5.29
C LYS A 279 -28.34 -3.38 6.20
N ASP A 280 -28.45 -4.58 5.64
CA ASP A 280 -28.64 -5.83 6.37
C ASP A 280 -27.36 -6.26 7.10
N VAL A 281 -26.17 -6.01 6.52
CA VAL A 281 -24.89 -6.15 7.25
C VAL A 281 -24.91 -5.32 8.54
N ARG A 282 -25.24 -4.02 8.47
CA ARG A 282 -25.27 -3.14 9.66
C ARG A 282 -26.24 -3.66 10.74
N LYS A 283 -27.36 -4.28 10.36
CA LYS A 283 -28.34 -4.83 11.32
C LYS A 283 -27.85 -6.09 12.04
N LYS A 284 -26.90 -6.81 11.45
CA LYS A 284 -26.36 -8.09 11.97
C LYS A 284 -25.06 -7.93 12.77
N LEU A 285 -24.49 -6.73 12.76
CA LEU A 285 -23.35 -6.28 13.58
C LEU A 285 -23.86 -5.67 14.88
#